data_AF-A0A2A7B6U6-F1
#
_entry.id   AF-A0A2A7B6U6-F1
#
_cell.length_a   1.000
_cell.length_b   1.000
_cell.length_c   1.000
_cell.angle_alpha   90.00
_cell.angle_beta   90.00
_cell.angle_gamma   90.00
#
_symmetry.space_group_name_H-M   'P 1'
#
loop_
_entity.id
_entity.type
_entity.pdbx_description
1 polymer ?
#
loop_
_entity_poly.entity_id
_entity_poly.type
_entity_poly.pdbx_seq_one_letter_code
_entity_poly.pdbx_strand_id
1 'polypeptide(L)' 'MLLDYVRNRTLNLVYTLSNYAADPDVYGELLRIAQQAKDDADSGIDPGDRLDCINGRVVEL' A
#
# COMPACT_ATOMS: atom_id res chain seq x y z
N MET A 1 -14.35 10.99 -5.58
CA MET A 1 -14.98 9.70 -5.20
C MET A 1 -13.98 8.56 -5.03
N LEU A 2 -13.14 8.17 -6.01
CA LEU A 2 -12.07 7.17 -5.76
C LEU A 2 -10.85 7.79 -5.06
N LEU A 3 -10.38 8.95 -5.53
CA LEU A 3 -9.23 9.64 -4.94
C LEU A 3 -9.47 10.01 -3.47
N ASP A 4 -10.67 10.46 -3.12
CA ASP A 4 -11.04 10.77 -1.72
C ASP A 4 -11.09 9.51 -0.86
N TYR A 5 -11.59 8.40 -1.42
CA TYR A 5 -11.60 7.10 -0.74
C TYR A 5 -10.18 6.62 -0.44
N VAL A 6 -9.29 6.63 -1.44
CA VAL A 6 -7.87 6.27 -1.27
C VAL A 6 -7.21 7.18 -0.24
N ARG A 7 -7.40 8.50 -0.36
CA ARG A 7 -6.86 9.48 0.59
C ARG A 7 -7.31 9.19 2.02
N ASN A 8 -8.60 8.93 2.24
CA ASN A 8 -9.11 8.62 3.57
C ASN A 8 -8.52 7.32 4.13
N ARG A 9 -8.39 6.26 3.32
CA ARG A 9 -7.79 5.00 3.75
C ARG A 9 -6.31 5.15 4.09
N THR A 10 -5.55 5.88 3.27
CA THR A 10 -4.14 6.19 3.54
C THR A 10 -3.98 7.00 4.83
N LEU A 11 -4.80 8.03 5.05
CA LEU A 11 -4.77 8.83 6.29
C LEU A 11 -5.08 7.98 7.52
N ASN A 12 -6.08 7.10 7.45
CA ASN A 12 -6.41 6.21 8.57
C ASN A 12 -5.28 5.22 8.89
N LEU A 13 -4.59 4.71 7.87
CA LEU A 13 -3.44 3.84 8.06
C LEU A 13 -2.29 4.59 8.76
N VAL A 14 -1.96 5.79 8.29
CA VAL A 14 -0.94 6.65 8.91
C VAL A 14 -1.31 6.98 10.35
N TYR A 15 -2.56 7.34 10.61
CA TYR A 15 -3.06 7.58 11.98
C TYR A 15 -2.91 6.35 12.88
N THR A 16 -3.22 5.16 12.36
CA THR A 16 -3.09 3.91 13.11
C THR A 16 -1.63 3.64 13.47
N LEU A 17 -0.71 3.72 12.51
CA LEU A 17 0.72 3.50 12.74
C LEU A 17 1.32 4.52 13.72
N SER A 18 0.89 5.77 13.65
CA SER A 18 1.31 6.82 14.59
C SER A 18 0.88 6.48 16.03
N ASN A 19 -0.34 5.97 16.24
CA ASN A 19 -0.82 5.57 17.56
C ASN A 19 -0.09 4.34 18.13
N TYR A 20 0.43 3.46 17.26
CA TYR A 20 1.27 2.35 17.67
C TYR A 20 2.74 2.73 17.85
N ALA A 21 3.10 4.01 17.72
CA ALA A 21 4.49 4.48 17.73
C ALA A 21 5.38 3.69 16.76
N ALA A 22 4.86 3.42 15.56
CA ALA A 22 5.57 2.65 14.54
C ALA A 22 6.93 3.27 14.22
N ASP A 23 7.93 2.41 14.03
CA ASP A 23 9.27 2.79 13.61
C ASP A 23 9.24 3.47 12.22
N PRO A 24 10.10 4.47 11.95
CA PRO A 24 10.28 5.06 10.63
C PRO A 24 10.34 4.04 9.48
N ASP A 25 10.97 2.88 9.68
CA ASP A 25 11.12 1.83 8.66
C ASP A 25 9.75 1.27 8.19
N VAL A 26 8.73 1.29 9.05
CA VAL A 26 7.37 0.84 8.69
C VAL A 26 6.75 1.76 7.63
N TYR A 27 7.01 3.06 7.70
CA TYR A 27 6.57 4.00 6.67
C TYR A 27 7.37 3.85 5.37
N GLY A 28 8.65 3.46 5.49
CA GLY A 28 9.47 3.10 4.34
C GLY A 28 8.87 1.96 3.53
N GLU A 29 8.35 0.93 4.21
CA GLU A 29 7.69 -0.20 3.55
C GLU A 29 6.38 0.21 2.84
N LEU A 30 5.58 1.09 3.46
CA LEU A 30 4.39 1.66 2.79
C LEU A 30 4.77 2.41 1.51
N LEU A 31 5.84 3.20 1.56
CA LEU A 31 6.32 3.95 0.41
C LEU A 31 6.81 3.01 -0.69
N ARG A 32 7.56 1.96 -0.34
CA ARG A 32 8.06 0.95 -1.29
C ARG A 32 6.91 0.29 -2.05
N ILE A 33 5.89 -0.20 -1.34
CA ILE A 33 4.73 -0.88 -1.93
C ILE A 33 3.97 0.07 -2.86
N ALA A 34 3.70 1.30 -2.41
CA ALA A 34 2.99 2.29 -3.22
C ALA A 34 3.77 2.71 -4.47
N GLN A 35 5.10 2.84 -4.35
CA GLN A 35 5.97 3.18 -5.48
C GLN A 35 6.00 2.05 -6.51
N GLN A 36 6.16 0.79 -6.08
CA GLN A 36 6.15 -0.37 -6.98
C GLN A 36 4.84 -0.46 -7.77
N ALA A 37 3.69 -0.32 -7.09
CA ALA A 37 2.40 -0.31 -7.75
C ALA A 37 2.24 0.85 -8.74
N LYS A 38 2.81 2.01 -8.43
CA LYS A 38 2.82 3.14 -9.36
C LYS A 38 3.69 2.86 -10.59
N ASP A 39 4.89 2.31 -10.40
CA ASP A 39 5.84 2.03 -11.47
C ASP A 39 5.30 0.95 -12.44
N ASP A 40 4.65 -0.09 -11.90
CA ASP A 40 3.97 -1.11 -12.69
C ASP A 40 2.84 -0.46 -13.53
N ALA A 41 1.97 0.35 -12.91
CA ALA A 41 0.89 1.03 -13.61
C ALA A 41 1.40 1.99 -14.70
N ASP A 42 2.45 2.76 -14.42
CA ASP A 42 3.10 3.66 -15.39
C ASP A 42 3.73 2.87 -16.56
N SER A 43 4.12 1.61 -16.32
CA SER A 43 4.67 0.69 -17.32
C SER A 43 3.60 -0.15 -18.05
N GLY A 44 2.32 0.05 -17.74
CA GLY A 44 1.20 -0.71 -18.34
C GLY A 44 1.05 -2.13 -17.78
N ILE A 45 1.68 -2.44 -16.65
CA ILE A 45 1.51 -3.69 -15.90
C ILE A 45 0.41 -3.46 -14.85
N ASP A 46 -0.51 -4.41 -14.67
CA ASP A 46 -1.48 -4.33 -13.58
C ASP A 46 -0.75 -4.53 -12.24
N PRO A 47 -0.79 -3.57 -11.30
CA PRO A 47 -0.17 -3.76 -9.99
C PRO A 47 -0.68 -5.00 -9.23
N GLY A 48 -1.90 -5.45 -9.55
CA GLY A 48 -2.48 -6.68 -9.02
C GLY A 48 -1.72 -7.93 -9.42
N ASP A 49 -0.96 -7.93 -10.52
CA ASP A 49 -0.16 -9.07 -10.97
C ASP A 49 1.02 -9.38 -10.03
N ARG A 50 1.39 -8.44 -9.15
CA ARG A 50 2.40 -8.62 -8.09
C ARG A 50 1.84 -9.19 -6.80
N LEU A 51 0.52 -9.34 -6.71
CA LEU A 51 -0.19 -9.64 -5.48
C LEU A 51 -1.00 -10.94 -5.63
N ASP A 52 -1.05 -11.71 -4.56
CA ASP A 52 -1.95 -12.87 -4.47
C ASP A 52 -2.67 -12.88 -3.12
N CYS A 53 -3.82 -13.54 -3.06
CA CYS A 53 -4.61 -13.71 -1.86
C CYS A 53 -4.56 -15.17 -1.40
N ILE A 54 -3.57 -15.48 -0.58
CA ILE A 54 -3.34 -16.83 -0.06
C ILE A 54 -3.95 -16.93 1.34
N ASN A 55 -4.91 -17.83 1.53
CA ASN A 55 -5.62 -18.04 2.80
C ASN A 55 -6.23 -16.75 3.38
N GLY A 56 -6.76 -15.88 2.52
CA GLY A 56 -7.39 -14.62 2.94
C GLY A 56 -6.41 -13.49 3.30
N ARG A 57 -5.11 -13.71 3.07
CA ARG A 57 -4.07 -12.69 3.25
C ARG A 57 -3.51 -12.29 1.90
N VAL A 58 -3.51 -10.98 1.64
CA VAL A 58 -2.80 -10.40 0.49
C VAL A 58 -1.29 -10.48 0.76
N VAL A 59 -0.54 -11.03 -0.19
CA VAL A 59 0.91 -11.18 -0.17
C VAL A 59 1.51 -10.71 -1.49
N GLU A 60 2.77 -10.26 -1.47
CA GLU A 60 3.56 -10.04 -2.69
C GLU A 60 4.07 -11.40 -3.22
N LEU A 61 4.04 -11.58 -4.55
CA LEU A 61 4.48 -12.78 -5.28
C LEU A 61 6.00 -12.84 -5.52
#